data_AF-A0A699ZSQ1-F1
#
_entry.id   AF-A0A699ZSQ1-F1
#
_cell.length_a   1.000
_cell.length_b   1.000
_cell.length_c   1.000
_cell.angle_alpha   90.00
_cell.angle_beta   90.00
_cell.angle_gamma   90.00
#
_symmetry.space_group_name_H-M   'P 1'
#
loop_
_entity.id
_entity.type
_entity.pdbx_description
1 polymer ?
#
loop_
_entity_poly.entity_id
_entity_poly.type
_entity_poly.pdbx_seq_one_letter_code
_entity_poly.pdbx_strand_id
1 'polypeptide(L)' 'MPDYLEKMRAIPDSMGRYMFLRKLRQDDSQKFYRLMLDHTDEVLPFIYTPTVGEACERYHTLPDLKVRPSSSQIRP' A
#
# COMPACT_ATOMS: atom_id res chain seq x y z
N MET A 1 -16.44 6.65 6.91
CA MET A 1 -15.22 5.84 6.68
C MET A 1 -14.14 6.40 7.57
N PRO A 2 -13.40 5.62 8.38
CA PRO A 2 -12.23 6.17 9.06
C PRO A 2 -11.28 6.72 8.00
N ASP A 3 -10.75 7.92 8.22
CA ASP A 3 -9.95 8.64 7.24
C ASP A 3 -8.60 7.91 7.04
N TYR A 4 -8.53 7.05 6.02
CA TYR A 4 -7.32 6.26 5.72
C TYR A 4 -6.15 7.17 5.33
N LEU A 5 -6.45 8.40 4.90
CA LEU A 5 -5.47 9.44 4.64
C LEU A 5 -4.82 9.93 5.94
N GLU A 6 -5.57 10.22 7.01
CA GLU A 6 -5.00 10.51 8.33
C GLU A 6 -4.09 9.38 8.83
N LYS A 7 -4.52 8.13 8.65
CA LYS A 7 -3.69 6.96 9.01
C LYS A 7 -2.39 6.90 8.22
N MET A 8 -2.43 7.18 6.92
CA MET A 8 -1.24 7.25 6.07
C MET A 8 -0.31 8.40 6.50
N ARG A 9 -0.87 9.58 6.78
CA ARG A 9 -0.12 10.78 7.21
C ARG A 9 0.56 10.60 8.56
N ALA A 10 -0.09 9.88 9.48
CA ALA A 10 0.47 9.54 10.79
C ALA A 10 1.71 8.63 10.71
N ILE A 11 1.94 7.95 9.58
CA ILE A 11 3.16 7.17 9.35
C ILE A 11 4.26 8.15 8.93
N PRO A 12 5.38 8.23 9.66
CA PRO A 12 6.44 9.21 9.38
C PRO A 12 7.30 8.84 8.17
N ASP A 13 7.45 7.54 7.90
CA ASP A 13 8.36 7.00 6.90
C ASP A 13 7.66 6.63 5.58
N SER A 14 8.34 6.88 4.45
CA SER A 14 7.81 6.62 3.10
C SER A 14 7.60 5.13 2.84
N MET A 15 8.50 4.25 3.30
CA MET A 15 8.34 2.80 3.17
C MET A 15 7.16 2.30 4.01
N GLY A 16 6.98 2.85 5.22
CA GLY A 16 5.82 2.58 6.05
C GLY A 16 4.50 2.95 5.36
N ARG A 17 4.44 4.12 4.71
CA ARG A 17 3.28 4.54 3.91
C ARG A 17 3.03 3.61 2.73
N TYR A 18 4.08 3.23 2.01
CA TYR A 18 3.99 2.25 0.93
C TYR A 18 3.42 0.91 1.43
N MET A 19 3.91 0.39 2.56
CA MET A 19 3.42 -0.85 3.15
C MET A 19 1.95 -0.76 3.55
N PHE A 20 1.56 0.35 4.17
CA PHE A 20 0.18 0.60 4.54
C PHE A 20 -0.75 0.60 3.31
N LEU A 21 -0.38 1.34 2.26
CA LEU A 21 -1.14 1.42 1.02
C LEU A 21 -1.21 0.07 0.30
N ARG A 22 -0.10 -0.68 0.29
CA ARG A 22 -0.03 -2.01 -0.30
C ARG A 22 -0.92 -3.00 0.43
N LYS A 23 -0.91 -2.99 1.76
CA LYS A 23 -1.79 -3.80 2.59
C LYS A 23 -3.25 -3.42 2.38
N LEU A 24 -3.58 -2.12 2.37
CA LEU A 24 -4.92 -1.64 2.09
C LEU A 24 -5.43 -2.13 0.74
N ARG A 25 -4.60 -2.11 -0.31
CA ARG A 25 -4.94 -2.64 -1.63
C ARG A 25 -5.22 -4.14 -1.63
N GLN A 26 -4.49 -4.91 -0.80
CA GLN A 26 -4.69 -6.36 -0.67
C GLN A 26 -5.96 -6.70 0.13
N ASP A 27 -6.17 -6.01 1.25
CA ASP A 27 -7.31 -6.25 2.14
C ASP A 27 -8.64 -5.75 1.52
N ASP A 28 -8.64 -4.56 0.92
CA ASP A 28 -9.82 -3.92 0.36
C ASP A 28 -9.44 -2.96 -0.79
N SER A 29 -9.41 -3.53 -2.00
CA SER A 29 -9.04 -2.78 -3.20
C SER A 29 -9.99 -1.61 -3.50
N GLN A 30 -11.28 -1.71 -3.18
CA GLN A 30 -12.23 -0.60 -3.40
C GLN A 30 -11.90 0.62 -2.55
N LYS A 31 -11.58 0.41 -1.26
CA LYS A 31 -11.14 1.52 -0.38
C LYS A 31 -9.83 2.13 -0.85
N PHE A 32 -8.88 1.30 -1.30
CA PHE A 32 -7.63 1.78 -1.87
C PHE A 32 -7.86 2.67 -3.10
N TYR A 33 -8.66 2.22 -4.08
CA TYR A 33 -8.94 3.01 -5.27
C TYR A 33 -9.73 4.27 -4.96
N ARG A 34 -10.66 4.22 -4.01
CA ARG A 34 -11.38 5.43 -3.58
C ARG A 34 -10.44 6.47 -2.96
N LEU A 35 -9.58 6.06 -2.03
CA LEU A 35 -8.55 6.92 -1.42
C LEU A 35 -7.62 7.51 -2.49
N MET A 36 -7.16 6.68 -3.44
CA MET A 36 -6.29 7.14 -4.53
C MET A 36 -7.00 8.18 -5.40
N LEU A 37 -8.27 8.00 -5.74
CA LEU A 37 -9.01 8.95 -6.57
C LEU A 37 -9.27 10.29 -5.86
N ASP A 38 -9.61 10.27 -4.56
CA ASP A 38 -9.83 11.50 -3.79
C ASP A 38 -8.50 12.23 -3.46
N HIS A 39 -7.38 11.52 -3.31
CA HIS A 39 -6.09 12.07 -2.86
C HIS A 39 -4.90 11.63 -3.73
N THR A 40 -5.06 11.70 -5.06
CA THR A 40 -4.10 11.17 -6.03
C THR A 40 -2.69 11.74 -5.86
N ASP A 41 -2.56 13.05 -5.71
CA ASP A 41 -1.27 13.76 -5.60
C ASP A 41 -0.47 13.33 -4.35
N GLU A 42 -1.16 13.09 -3.23
CA GLU A 42 -0.53 12.63 -1.98
C GLU A 42 -0.17 11.14 -2.02
N VAL A 43 -0.94 10.30 -2.72
CA VAL A 43 -0.76 8.85 -2.73
C VAL A 43 0.26 8.39 -3.78
N LEU A 44 0.29 9.02 -4.95
CA LEU A 44 1.13 8.66 -6.11
C LEU A 44 2.62 8.48 -5.78
N PRO A 45 3.27 9.41 -5.04
CA PRO A 45 4.71 9.32 -4.74
C PRO A 45 5.11 8.05 -3.97
N PHE A 46 4.16 7.45 -3.25
CA PHE A 46 4.39 6.24 -2.48
C PHE A 46 4.16 4.97 -3.30
N ILE A 47 3.35 5.00 -4.38
CA ILE A 47 2.95 3.81 -5.16
C ILE A 47 3.57 3.70 -6.56
N TYR A 48 4.32 4.70 -7.04
CA TYR A 48 4.88 4.67 -8.39
C TYR A 48 6.37 5.05 -8.47
N THR A 49 6.80 6.17 -7.88
CA THR A 49 8.22 6.61 -7.83
C THR A 49 8.38 7.72 -6.78
N PRO A 50 9.50 7.82 -6.04
CA PRO A 50 10.69 6.95 -6.00
C PRO A 50 10.56 5.75 -5.03
N THR A 51 9.57 5.77 -4.12
CA THR A 51 9.42 4.81 -3.01
C THR A 51 9.33 3.34 -3.47
N VAL A 52 8.70 3.09 -4.62
CA VAL A 52 8.62 1.73 -5.18
C VAL A 52 9.99 1.19 -5.58
N GLY A 53 10.90 2.04 -6.05
CA GLY A 53 12.26 1.63 -6.39
C GLY A 53 13.00 1.08 -5.15
N GLU A 54 12.94 1.82 -4.05
CA GLU A 54 13.50 1.38 -2.76
C GLU A 54 12.85 0.08 -2.27
N ALA A 55 11.53 -0.06 -2.45
CA ALA A 55 10.81 -1.29 -2.10
C ALA A 55 11.23 -2.49 -2.96
N CYS A 56 11.52 -2.27 -4.24
CA CYS A 56 12.07 -3.29 -5.12
C CYS A 56 13.48 -3.73 -4.68
N GLU A 57 14.36 -2.79 -4.31
CA GLU A 57 15.70 -3.12 -3.81
C GLU A 57 15.64 -3.92 -2.50
N ARG A 58 14.73 -3.53 -1.59
CA ARG A 58 14.59 -4.15 -0.27
C ARG A 58 13.63 -5.34 -0.23
N TYR A 59 13.11 -5.78 -1.38
CA TYR A 59 12.08 -6.83 -1.47
C TYR A 59 12.42 -8.09 -0.65
N HIS A 60 13.69 -8.49 -0.64
CA HIS A 60 14.19 -9.67 0.08
C HIS A 60 14.06 -9.57 1.61
N THR A 61 13.95 -8.36 2.16
CA THR A 61 13.90 -8.10 3.61
C THR A 61 12.50 -7.73 4.10
N LEU A 62 11.59 -7.39 3.19
CA LEU A 62 10.27 -6.87 3.54
C LEU A 62 9.27 -8.03 3.75
N PRO A 63 8.65 -8.14 4.94
CA PRO A 63 7.83 -9.30 5.30
C PRO A 63 6.53 -9.39 4.50
N ASP A 64 5.89 -8.25 4.22
CA ASP A 64 4.60 -8.18 3.54
C ASP A 64 4.70 -8.52 2.04
N LEU A 65 5.88 -8.31 1.43
CA LEU A 65 6.10 -8.59 0.00
C LEU A 65 6.21 -10.08 -0.33
N LYS A 66 6.57 -10.92 0.65
CA LYS A 66 6.74 -12.37 0.46
C LYS A 66 5.46 -13.18 0.59
N VAL A 67 4.43 -12.63 1.24
CA VAL A 67 3.18 -13.33 1.45
C VAL A 67 2.35 -13.21 0.18
N ARG A 68 2.46 -14.19 -0.73
CA ARG A 68 1.31 -14.50 -1.59
C ARG A 68 0.20 -14.96 -0.65
N PRO A 69 -1.01 -14.39 -0.69
CA PRO A 69 -2.13 -15.05 -0.02
C PRO A 69 -2.18 -16.47 -0.59
N SER A 70 -2.23 -17.46 0.31
CA SER A 70 -2.49 -18.85 -0.06
C SER A 70 -3.58 -18.88 -1.14
N SER A 71 -3.37 -19.68 -2.19
CA SER A 71 -4.25 -19.84 -3.35
C SER A 71 -5.72 -20.21 -3.02
N SER A 72 -6.09 -20.27 -1.74
CA SER A 72 -7.41 -20.58 -1.18
C SER A 72 -8.39 -19.39 -1.14
N GLN A 73 -8.00 -18.17 -1.56
CA GLN A 73 -8.92 -17.02 -1.70
C GLN A 73 -9.24 -16.63 -3.15
N ILE A 74 -8.97 -17.53 -4.10
CA ILE A 74 -9.70 -17.48 -5.38
C ILE A 74 -11.14 -17.88 -5.03
N ARG A 75 -12.00 -16.88 -4.86
CA ARG A 75 -13.46 -17.07 -4.75
C ARG A 75 -13.92 -17.95 -5.95
N PRO A 76 -14.94 -18.80 -5.75
CA PRO A 76 -15.36 -19.80 -6.72
C PRO A 76 -15.68 -19.21 -8.10
#